data_AF-A0A8H5AEI3-F1
#
_entry.id   AF-A0A8H5AEI3-F1
#
_cell.length_a   1.000
_cell.length_b   1.000
_cell.length_c   1.000
_cell.angle_alpha   90.00
_cell.angle_beta   90.00
_cell.angle_gamma   90.00
#
_symmetry.space_group_name_H-M   'P 1'
#
loop_
_entity.id
_entity.type
_entity.pdbx_description
1 polymer ?
#
loop_
_entity_poly.entity_id
_entity_poly.type
_entity_poly.pdbx_seq_one_letter_code
_entity_poly.pdbx_strand_id
1 'polypeptide(L)'
;MDLRLWVVFVIDSILWSVIISPLNLVSRSHYGSETNALATGFPQAIGTFQAYLQENQLSEYATRDLGWISGLYTALTLFLGIQAGPIIDRFSPMVVGPIATALTIPMFFLLAECTEYWHFTLCLGILGGIGGALASTIALSIVGKLFTRLRGLAIGLALNGSALGGVIIPFMLRELFPTWGYTWTIRFLGILMIGIMIPGCACYIPYIKMYNLRIRNLQTNITRQPSNVSDASVTPCDPARKSGASAAINFNAFRSQTFAAVAATFFLLEFVIFGTSGSLPTLSLQAGNSVETGYNLIAIINGSGCVGRIVSGLLGDKYGHCNTLFLAIVLTAICVGATLVPFGGTQVSALYAFATLWGLGSGFFSALIPACLGETCGHKDYGQYLGTLNFTMLQTLGGQALAGLCWWTRGRLFKQEFE
;
A
#
# COMPACT_ATOMS: atom_id res chain seq x y z
N MET A 1 8.59 23.66 12.84
CA MET A 1 7.22 23.50 13.40
C MET A 1 7.41 22.94 14.80
N ASP A 2 6.78 23.51 15.82
CA ASP A 2 7.05 23.15 17.23
C ASP A 2 6.75 21.66 17.49
N LEU A 3 7.68 20.90 18.09
CA LEU A 3 7.55 19.44 18.32
C LEU A 3 6.26 19.10 19.08
N ARG A 4 5.79 20.01 19.93
CA ARG A 4 4.52 19.90 20.67
C ARG A 4 3.30 20.03 19.76
N LEU A 5 3.29 20.98 18.82
CA LEU A 5 2.25 21.12 17.81
C LEU A 5 2.22 19.91 16.85
N TRP A 6 3.38 19.32 16.58
CA TRP A 6 3.49 18.09 15.76
C TRP A 6 2.97 16.84 16.50
N VAL A 7 3.35 16.63 17.76
CA VAL A 7 2.81 15.54 18.59
C VAL A 7 1.30 15.69 18.75
N VAL A 8 0.79 16.91 18.94
CA VAL A 8 -0.65 17.19 18.96
C VAL A 8 -1.29 16.91 17.60
N PHE A 9 -0.68 17.27 16.46
CA PHE A 9 -1.22 16.95 15.14
C PHE A 9 -1.22 15.44 14.81
N VAL A 10 -0.20 14.70 15.24
CA VAL A 10 -0.13 13.24 15.08
C VAL A 10 -1.13 12.55 15.99
N ILE A 11 -1.19 12.97 17.26
CA ILE A 11 -2.20 12.51 18.22
C ILE A 11 -3.59 12.89 17.73
N ASP A 12 -3.81 14.08 17.17
CA ASP A 12 -5.08 14.55 16.60
C ASP A 12 -5.43 13.82 15.30
N SER A 13 -4.47 13.43 14.46
CA SER A 13 -4.72 12.64 13.25
C SER A 13 -5.05 11.19 13.60
N ILE A 14 -4.39 10.65 14.63
CA ILE A 14 -4.70 9.36 15.24
C ILE A 14 -6.05 9.45 15.97
N LEU A 15 -6.34 10.50 16.73
CA LEU A 15 -7.64 10.80 17.35
C LEU A 15 -8.70 11.06 16.29
N TRP A 16 -8.39 11.60 15.12
CA TRP A 16 -9.38 11.86 14.09
C TRP A 16 -9.80 10.54 13.42
N SER A 17 -8.82 9.68 13.14
CA SER A 17 -9.03 8.31 12.63
C SER A 17 -9.55 7.31 13.67
N VAL A 18 -9.28 7.51 14.98
CA VAL A 18 -9.69 6.60 16.07
C VAL A 18 -10.90 7.14 16.87
N ILE A 19 -11.09 8.45 16.99
CA ILE A 19 -11.96 9.14 18.00
C ILE A 19 -12.93 10.21 17.43
N ILE A 20 -12.68 10.91 16.31
CA ILE A 20 -13.61 11.93 15.73
C ILE A 20 -14.45 11.39 14.55
N SER A 21 -13.91 10.48 13.72
CA SER A 21 -14.71 9.68 12.78
C SER A 21 -15.86 8.81 13.39
N PRO A 22 -15.93 8.51 14.71
CA PRO A 22 -17.08 7.88 15.37
C PRO A 22 -18.39 8.67 15.35
N LEU A 23 -18.37 9.99 15.09
CA LEU A 23 -19.54 10.84 15.31
C LEU A 23 -20.45 11.02 14.09
N ASN A 24 -19.99 10.70 12.87
CA ASN A 24 -20.81 10.88 11.66
C ASN A 24 -20.69 9.69 10.70
N LEU A 25 -21.77 8.89 10.69
CA LEU A 25 -22.20 7.94 9.65
C LEU A 25 -21.21 6.84 9.26
N VAL A 26 -21.69 5.58 9.35
CA VAL A 26 -21.11 4.33 8.83
C VAL A 26 -20.42 3.44 9.89
N SER A 27 -20.69 2.13 9.80
CA SER A 27 -20.65 1.12 10.86
C SER A 27 -19.31 0.84 11.57
N ARG A 28 -19.39 0.30 12.80
CA ARG A 28 -18.36 -0.32 13.69
C ARG A 28 -17.33 -1.30 13.06
N SER A 29 -17.35 -1.48 11.74
CA SER A 29 -16.52 -2.43 11.01
C SER A 29 -15.41 -1.83 10.16
N HIS A 30 -15.39 -0.51 9.94
CA HIS A 30 -14.30 0.22 9.26
C HIS A 30 -12.98 0.24 10.08
N TYR A 31 -13.08 0.20 11.40
CA TYR A 31 -12.02 0.56 12.35
C TYR A 31 -10.77 -0.33 12.34
N GLY A 32 -10.87 -1.61 12.00
CA GLY A 32 -9.75 -2.57 12.10
C GLY A 32 -8.83 -2.61 10.89
N SER A 33 -9.33 -2.25 9.71
CA SER A 33 -8.56 -2.23 8.47
C SER A 33 -7.80 -0.93 8.27
N GLU A 34 -8.39 0.20 8.66
CA GLU A 34 -7.77 1.53 8.55
C GLU A 34 -6.59 1.68 9.52
N THR A 35 -6.73 1.16 10.76
CA THR A 35 -5.65 1.16 11.75
C THR A 35 -4.47 0.30 11.29
N ASN A 36 -4.68 -0.94 10.84
CA ASN A 36 -3.58 -1.77 10.33
C ASN A 36 -2.95 -1.23 9.04
N ALA A 37 -3.66 -0.40 8.27
CA ALA A 37 -3.08 0.23 7.09
C ALA A 37 -2.10 1.35 7.40
N LEU A 38 -2.18 2.03 8.55
CA LEU A 38 -1.14 2.99 8.97
C LEU A 38 0.22 2.30 9.18
N ALA A 39 0.22 1.05 9.66
CA ALA A 39 1.43 0.25 9.79
C ALA A 39 2.06 -0.10 8.43
N THR A 40 1.29 -0.07 7.34
CA THR A 40 1.80 -0.25 5.97
C THR A 40 2.45 1.01 5.38
N GLY A 41 2.54 2.11 6.15
CA GLY A 41 3.19 3.34 5.70
C GLY A 41 4.71 3.36 5.85
N PHE A 42 5.30 2.49 6.68
CA PHE A 42 6.76 2.39 6.81
C PHE A 42 7.49 2.09 5.49
N PRO A 43 7.00 1.20 4.59
CA PRO A 43 7.56 1.04 3.23
C PRO A 43 7.81 2.35 2.48
N GLN A 44 6.90 3.31 2.60
CA GLN A 44 7.00 4.60 1.92
C GLN A 44 8.10 5.50 2.51
N ALA A 45 8.51 5.22 3.76
CA ALA A 45 9.56 5.94 4.47
C ALA A 45 10.93 5.24 4.39
N ILE A 46 11.03 4.07 3.77
CA ILE A 46 12.29 3.29 3.69
C ILE A 46 13.40 4.09 3.00
N GLY A 47 13.08 4.90 1.99
CA GLY A 47 14.07 5.73 1.30
C GLY A 47 14.72 6.76 2.24
N THR A 48 13.92 7.43 3.08
CA THR A 48 14.42 8.38 4.09
C THR A 48 15.25 7.67 5.16
N PHE A 49 14.79 6.48 5.59
CA PHE A 49 15.55 5.66 6.54
C PHE A 49 16.89 5.21 5.95
N GLN A 50 16.91 4.78 4.70
CA GLN A 50 18.12 4.37 3.98
C GLN A 50 19.12 5.53 3.84
N ALA A 51 18.65 6.74 3.53
CA ALA A 51 19.50 7.93 3.46
C ALA A 51 20.17 8.22 4.81
N TYR A 52 19.43 8.12 5.92
CA TYR A 52 20.00 8.29 7.26
C TYR A 52 21.06 7.22 7.58
N LEU A 53 20.80 5.96 7.23
CA LEU A 53 21.77 4.88 7.42
C LEU A 53 23.08 5.14 6.64
N GLN A 54 22.97 5.68 5.43
CA GLN A 54 24.13 6.03 4.60
C GLN A 54 24.98 7.14 5.22
N GLU A 55 24.37 8.11 5.90
CA GLU A 55 25.11 9.23 6.51
C GLU A 55 25.66 8.88 7.89
N ASN A 56 25.19 7.80 8.53
CA ASN A 56 25.53 7.44 9.91
C ASN A 56 26.12 6.02 9.98
N GLN A 57 25.30 5.04 10.36
CA GLN A 57 25.76 3.70 10.76
C GLN A 57 26.47 2.93 9.63
N LEU A 58 26.10 3.17 8.37
CA LEU A 58 26.65 2.49 7.20
C LEU A 58 27.37 3.47 6.26
N SER A 59 28.01 4.49 6.81
CA SER A 59 28.77 5.47 6.03
C SER A 59 29.93 4.88 5.21
N GLU A 60 30.43 3.71 5.59
CA GLU A 60 31.47 2.98 4.85
C GLU A 60 30.95 2.25 3.61
N TYR A 61 29.63 2.04 3.48
CA TYR A 61 29.04 1.26 2.39
C TYR A 61 28.54 2.15 1.24
N ALA A 62 28.63 1.64 0.02
CA ALA A 62 28.11 2.35 -1.15
C ALA A 62 26.57 2.38 -1.16
N THR A 63 25.96 3.44 -1.74
CA THR A 63 24.51 3.57 -1.90
C THR A 63 23.86 2.36 -2.59
N ARG A 64 24.58 1.73 -3.54
CA ARG A 64 24.13 0.51 -4.22
C ARG A 64 23.92 -0.64 -3.24
N ASP A 65 24.83 -0.78 -2.28
CA ASP A 65 24.82 -1.90 -1.36
C ASP A 65 23.69 -1.74 -0.33
N LEU A 66 23.46 -0.51 0.14
CA LEU A 66 22.28 -0.16 0.94
C LEU A 66 20.96 -0.36 0.20
N GLY A 67 20.94 -0.15 -1.12
CA GLY A 67 19.78 -0.40 -1.98
C GLY A 67 19.33 -1.86 -2.01
N TRP A 68 20.21 -2.82 -1.70
CA TRP A 68 19.81 -4.22 -1.59
C TRP A 68 18.90 -4.50 -0.39
N ILE A 69 19.03 -3.74 0.71
CA ILE A 69 18.20 -3.94 1.91
C ILE A 69 16.74 -3.56 1.62
N SER A 70 16.53 -2.37 1.05
CA SER A 70 15.19 -1.88 0.65
C SER A 70 14.63 -2.66 -0.54
N GLY A 71 15.49 -3.08 -1.47
CA GLY A 71 15.14 -3.98 -2.55
C GLY A 71 14.65 -5.34 -2.05
N LEU A 72 15.35 -5.94 -1.07
CA LEU A 72 14.97 -7.22 -0.47
C LEU A 72 13.65 -7.12 0.29
N TYR A 73 13.44 -6.05 1.06
CA TYR A 73 12.16 -5.76 1.72
C TYR A 73 11.01 -5.74 0.71
N THR A 74 11.16 -4.95 -0.36
CA THR A 74 10.13 -4.79 -1.39
C THR A 74 9.90 -6.10 -2.14
N ALA A 75 10.98 -6.81 -2.49
CA ALA A 75 10.90 -8.09 -3.19
C ALA A 75 10.15 -9.16 -2.37
N LEU A 76 10.47 -9.30 -1.08
CA LEU A 76 9.79 -10.23 -0.20
C LEU A 76 8.34 -9.82 0.06
N THR A 77 8.07 -8.52 0.21
CA THR A 77 6.71 -8.00 0.40
C THR A 77 5.82 -8.39 -0.79
N LEU A 78 6.32 -8.19 -2.01
CA LEU A 78 5.61 -8.55 -3.24
C LEU A 78 5.51 -10.07 -3.42
N PHE A 79 6.61 -10.81 -3.24
CA PHE A 79 6.64 -12.26 -3.43
C PHE A 79 5.75 -13.00 -2.44
N LEU A 80 5.80 -12.64 -1.17
CA LEU A 80 4.98 -13.27 -0.13
C LEU A 80 3.55 -12.75 -0.16
N GLY A 81 3.31 -11.54 -0.66
CA GLY A 81 1.96 -11.03 -0.92
C GLY A 81 1.14 -11.91 -1.87
N ILE A 82 1.81 -12.62 -2.78
CA ILE A 82 1.19 -13.59 -3.70
C ILE A 82 0.59 -14.77 -2.93
N GLN A 83 1.34 -15.29 -1.95
CA GLN A 83 0.92 -16.45 -1.14
C GLN A 83 0.04 -16.04 0.05
N ALA A 84 0.22 -14.83 0.57
CA ALA A 84 -0.55 -14.30 1.68
C ALA A 84 -2.05 -14.29 1.37
N GLY A 85 -2.45 -13.94 0.14
CA GLY A 85 -3.85 -13.93 -0.30
C GLY A 85 -4.55 -15.30 -0.12
N PRO A 86 -4.08 -16.38 -0.79
CA PRO A 86 -4.60 -17.73 -0.59
C PRO A 86 -4.53 -18.23 0.87
N ILE A 87 -3.48 -17.86 1.60
CA ILE A 87 -3.33 -18.20 3.03
C ILE A 87 -4.47 -17.57 3.85
N ILE A 88 -4.83 -16.32 3.60
CA ILE A 88 -5.92 -15.61 4.30
C ILE A 88 -7.31 -16.13 3.89
N ASP A 89 -7.44 -16.66 2.67
CA ASP A 89 -8.69 -17.30 2.24
C ASP A 89 -8.91 -18.65 2.95
N ARG A 90 -7.83 -19.37 3.28
CA ARG A 90 -7.88 -20.65 3.99
C ARG A 90 -7.89 -20.51 5.51
N PHE A 91 -7.02 -19.65 6.04
CA PHE A 91 -6.85 -19.42 7.47
C PHE A 91 -7.62 -18.18 7.89
N SER A 92 -8.31 -18.27 9.02
CA SER A 92 -9.06 -17.13 9.55
C SER A 92 -8.12 -15.92 9.77
N PRO A 93 -8.55 -14.68 9.46
CA PRO A 93 -7.76 -13.48 9.73
C PRO A 93 -7.31 -13.32 11.18
N MET A 94 -7.99 -13.99 12.13
CA MET A 94 -7.58 -14.08 13.53
C MET A 94 -6.26 -14.79 13.79
N VAL A 95 -5.82 -15.66 12.88
CA VAL A 95 -4.55 -16.37 13.02
C VAL A 95 -3.45 -15.59 12.31
N VAL A 96 -3.71 -15.16 11.07
CA VAL A 96 -2.71 -14.48 10.25
C VAL A 96 -2.42 -13.06 10.76
N GLY A 97 -3.42 -12.37 11.31
CA GLY A 97 -3.28 -11.00 11.84
C GLY A 97 -2.25 -10.90 12.98
N PRO A 98 -2.41 -11.66 14.09
CA PRO A 98 -1.43 -11.69 15.16
C PRO A 98 -0.04 -12.13 14.72
N ILE A 99 0.07 -13.05 13.75
CA ILE A 99 1.37 -13.44 13.18
C ILE A 99 2.03 -12.24 12.49
N ALA A 100 1.31 -11.50 11.66
CA ALA A 100 1.83 -10.31 11.00
C ALA A 100 2.32 -9.26 12.02
N THR A 101 1.55 -9.05 13.08
CA THR A 101 1.89 -8.13 14.18
C THR A 101 3.10 -8.60 14.99
N ALA A 102 3.18 -9.90 15.29
CA ALA A 102 4.30 -10.52 16.00
C ALA A 102 5.60 -10.53 15.18
N LEU A 103 5.53 -10.41 13.86
CA LEU A 103 6.71 -10.25 13.00
C LEU A 103 7.10 -8.77 12.86
N THR A 104 6.11 -7.90 12.67
CA THR A 104 6.34 -6.47 12.36
C THR A 104 6.77 -5.65 13.57
N ILE A 105 6.20 -5.90 14.76
CA ILE A 105 6.53 -5.12 15.96
C ILE A 105 7.96 -5.39 16.43
N PRO A 106 8.41 -6.65 16.65
CA PRO A 106 9.77 -6.91 17.11
C PRO A 106 10.83 -6.46 16.11
N MET A 107 10.51 -6.41 14.82
CA MET A 107 11.41 -5.89 13.79
C MET A 107 11.90 -4.48 14.12
N PHE A 108 11.03 -3.56 14.56
CA PHE A 108 11.44 -2.20 14.93
C PHE A 108 12.37 -2.18 16.15
N PHE A 109 12.10 -3.00 17.16
CA PHE A 109 12.96 -3.06 18.36
C PHE A 109 14.32 -3.69 18.06
N LEU A 110 14.36 -4.73 17.23
CA LEU A 110 15.61 -5.32 16.75
C LEU A 110 16.40 -4.35 15.88
N LEU A 111 15.71 -3.58 15.03
CA LEU A 111 16.33 -2.56 14.17
C LEU A 111 17.05 -1.47 14.99
N ALA A 112 16.52 -1.12 16.17
CA ALA A 112 17.13 -0.14 17.05
C ALA A 112 18.51 -0.57 17.61
N GLU A 113 18.78 -1.88 17.66
CA GLU A 113 20.04 -2.47 18.13
C GLU A 113 20.98 -2.89 16.97
N CYS A 114 20.55 -2.71 15.72
CA CYS A 114 21.36 -3.09 14.57
C CYS A 114 22.54 -2.12 14.38
N THR A 115 23.74 -2.66 14.29
CA THR A 115 24.99 -1.93 13.98
C THR A 115 25.60 -2.36 12.64
N GLU A 116 25.58 -3.66 12.35
CA GLU A 116 26.21 -4.25 11.16
C GLU A 116 25.26 -4.37 9.97
N TYR A 117 25.79 -4.29 8.74
CA TYR A 117 25.02 -4.43 7.49
C TYR A 117 24.13 -5.69 7.43
N TRP A 118 24.65 -6.82 7.89
CA TRP A 118 23.87 -8.06 7.93
C TRP A 118 22.70 -8.02 8.93
N HIS A 119 22.84 -7.30 10.04
CA HIS A 119 21.74 -7.12 11.00
C HIS A 119 20.57 -6.36 10.34
N PHE A 120 20.86 -5.30 9.59
CA PHE A 120 19.86 -4.56 8.83
C PHE A 120 19.23 -5.41 7.73
N THR A 121 20.01 -6.22 7.02
CA THR A 121 19.50 -7.10 5.96
C THR A 121 18.51 -8.13 6.52
N LEU A 122 18.81 -8.73 7.67
CA LEU A 122 17.93 -9.72 8.32
C LEU A 122 16.69 -9.07 8.94
N CYS A 123 16.85 -7.97 9.67
CA CYS A 123 15.76 -7.33 10.40
C CYS A 123 14.85 -6.52 9.46
N LEU A 124 15.42 -5.57 8.71
CA LEU A 124 14.64 -4.72 7.81
C LEU A 124 14.24 -5.50 6.56
N GLY A 125 15.19 -6.13 5.87
CA GLY A 125 14.93 -6.83 4.60
C GLY A 125 14.00 -8.04 4.77
N ILE A 126 14.45 -9.05 5.51
CA ILE A 126 13.74 -10.34 5.61
C ILE A 126 12.54 -10.26 6.56
N LEU A 127 12.78 -9.96 7.83
CA LEU A 127 11.71 -9.95 8.84
C LEU A 127 10.66 -8.87 8.53
N GLY A 128 11.11 -7.67 8.14
CA GLY A 128 10.23 -6.60 7.69
C GLY A 128 9.45 -6.95 6.42
N GLY A 129 10.07 -7.60 5.43
CA GLY A 129 9.39 -8.00 4.19
C GLY A 129 8.30 -9.04 4.42
N ILE A 130 8.55 -10.04 5.26
CA ILE A 130 7.54 -11.06 5.63
C ILE A 130 6.38 -10.42 6.41
N GLY A 131 6.69 -9.60 7.42
CA GLY A 131 5.68 -8.90 8.22
C GLY A 131 4.82 -7.96 7.38
N GLY A 132 5.47 -7.16 6.52
CA GLY A 132 4.83 -6.21 5.61
C GLY A 132 3.90 -6.88 4.58
N ALA A 133 4.31 -8.01 4.01
CA ALA A 133 3.49 -8.80 3.08
C ALA A 133 2.17 -9.23 3.72
N LEU A 134 2.25 -9.81 4.93
CA LEU A 134 1.09 -10.32 5.64
C LEU A 134 0.19 -9.18 6.09
N ALA A 135 0.75 -8.12 6.69
CA ALA A 135 -0.02 -6.99 7.20
C ALA A 135 -0.82 -6.28 6.09
N SER A 136 -0.17 -5.97 4.97
CA SER A 136 -0.80 -5.28 3.83
C SER A 136 -1.89 -6.13 3.16
N THR A 137 -1.62 -7.42 2.95
CA THR A 137 -2.57 -8.32 2.27
C THR A 137 -3.82 -8.58 3.12
N ILE A 138 -3.67 -8.73 4.44
CA ILE A 138 -4.81 -8.91 5.36
C ILE A 138 -5.71 -7.68 5.37
N ALA A 139 -5.12 -6.49 5.48
CA ALA A 139 -5.88 -5.25 5.53
C ALA A 139 -6.78 -5.10 4.29
N LEU A 140 -6.24 -5.31 3.08
CA LEU A 140 -6.99 -5.22 1.83
C LEU A 140 -8.01 -6.36 1.65
N SER A 141 -7.64 -7.59 2.02
CA SER A 141 -8.50 -8.76 1.83
C SER A 141 -9.77 -8.69 2.70
N ILE A 142 -9.64 -8.22 3.94
CA ILE A 142 -10.80 -8.08 4.86
C ILE A 142 -11.77 -7.01 4.33
N VAL A 143 -11.26 -5.85 3.92
CA VAL A 143 -12.10 -4.74 3.41
C VAL A 143 -12.84 -5.15 2.15
N GLY A 144 -12.13 -5.77 1.20
CA GLY A 144 -12.73 -6.23 -0.05
C GLY A 144 -13.81 -7.30 0.13
N LYS A 145 -13.74 -8.10 1.20
CA LYS A 145 -14.75 -9.12 1.54
C LYS A 145 -15.95 -8.55 2.28
N LEU A 146 -15.74 -7.54 3.12
CA LEU A 146 -16.80 -7.03 4.01
C LEU A 146 -17.75 -6.07 3.29
N PHE A 147 -17.21 -5.20 2.43
CA PHE A 147 -17.98 -4.15 1.77
C PHE A 147 -18.39 -4.58 0.36
N THR A 148 -19.71 -4.70 0.20
CA THR A 148 -20.35 -4.92 -1.11
C THR A 148 -21.03 -3.66 -1.65
N ARG A 149 -21.31 -2.69 -0.77
CA ARG A 149 -21.88 -1.38 -1.09
C ARG A 149 -20.88 -0.32 -0.63
N LEU A 150 -20.59 0.67 -1.48
CA LEU A 150 -19.53 1.67 -1.27
C LEU A 150 -18.14 1.05 -1.06
N ARG A 151 -17.79 0.11 -1.94
CA ARG A 151 -16.56 -0.68 -1.82
C ARG A 151 -15.33 0.16 -2.14
N GLY A 152 -15.42 1.02 -3.14
CA GLY A 152 -14.34 1.93 -3.53
C GLY A 152 -13.95 2.84 -2.38
N LEU A 153 -14.92 3.46 -1.71
CA LEU A 153 -14.67 4.32 -0.55
C LEU A 153 -14.00 3.56 0.60
N ALA A 154 -14.50 2.38 0.94
CA ALA A 154 -13.94 1.57 2.03
C ALA A 154 -12.49 1.16 1.76
N ILE A 155 -12.17 0.77 0.52
CA ILE A 155 -10.80 0.43 0.11
C ILE A 155 -9.91 1.68 0.07
N GLY A 156 -10.43 2.82 -0.41
CA GLY A 156 -9.72 4.09 -0.43
C GLY A 156 -9.35 4.60 0.97
N LEU A 157 -10.29 4.52 1.93
CA LEU A 157 -10.04 4.85 3.33
C LEU A 157 -9.03 3.90 3.98
N ALA A 158 -9.14 2.59 3.71
CA ALA A 158 -8.15 1.64 4.20
C ALA A 158 -6.75 1.98 3.66
N LEU A 159 -6.60 2.21 2.36
CA LEU A 159 -5.29 2.52 1.77
C LEU A 159 -4.70 3.87 2.19
N ASN A 160 -5.50 4.79 2.72
CA ASN A 160 -5.02 6.07 3.23
C ASN A 160 -4.02 5.93 4.38
N GLY A 161 -4.12 4.86 5.17
CA GLY A 161 -3.13 4.61 6.22
C GLY A 161 -1.71 4.55 5.68
N SER A 162 -1.49 3.94 4.51
CA SER A 162 -0.15 3.84 3.90
C SER A 162 0.45 5.20 3.53
N ALA A 163 -0.35 6.11 3.00
CA ALA A 163 0.14 7.43 2.60
C ALA A 163 0.25 8.40 3.77
N LEU A 164 -0.64 8.32 4.77
CA LEU A 164 -0.46 9.05 6.02
C LEU A 164 0.83 8.62 6.71
N GLY A 165 1.11 7.32 6.80
CA GLY A 165 2.39 6.85 7.35
C GLY A 165 3.59 7.29 6.50
N GLY A 166 3.46 7.33 5.18
CA GLY A 166 4.49 7.87 4.26
C GLY A 166 4.75 9.38 4.39
N VAL A 167 3.82 10.15 4.96
CA VAL A 167 4.05 11.55 5.33
C VAL A 167 4.59 11.62 6.76
N ILE A 168 3.91 10.99 7.72
CA ILE A 168 4.19 11.14 9.16
C ILE A 168 5.57 10.57 9.52
N ILE A 169 5.93 9.38 9.03
CA ILE A 169 7.17 8.70 9.44
C ILE A 169 8.41 9.47 8.98
N PRO A 170 8.57 9.90 7.70
CA PRO A 170 9.76 10.67 7.29
C PRO A 170 9.92 11.98 8.07
N PHE A 171 8.84 12.72 8.33
CA PHE A 171 8.90 13.94 9.14
C PHE A 171 9.29 13.64 10.59
N MET A 172 8.74 12.58 11.17
CA MET A 172 9.12 12.13 12.51
C MET A 172 10.61 11.82 12.57
N LEU A 173 11.12 11.01 11.63
CA LEU A 173 12.53 10.62 11.59
C LEU A 173 13.44 11.86 11.47
N ARG A 174 13.07 12.83 10.63
CA ARG A 174 13.85 14.08 10.43
C ARG A 174 14.02 14.89 11.72
N GLU A 175 12.97 15.01 12.53
CA GLU A 175 12.98 15.81 13.77
C GLU A 175 13.54 15.04 14.98
N LEU A 176 13.29 13.73 15.06
CA LEU A 176 13.68 12.91 16.21
C LEU A 176 15.13 12.42 16.10
N PHE A 177 15.67 12.16 14.90
CA PHE A 177 17.05 11.70 14.78
C PHE A 177 18.09 12.66 15.39
N PRO A 178 18.03 13.99 15.18
CA PRO A 178 18.98 14.92 15.79
C PRO A 178 18.79 15.08 17.29
N THR A 179 17.57 14.93 17.80
CA THR A 179 17.23 15.25 19.20
C THR A 179 17.33 14.05 20.13
N TRP A 180 16.81 12.89 19.71
CA TRP A 180 16.72 11.67 20.54
C TRP A 180 17.75 10.61 20.12
N GLY A 181 18.40 10.79 18.97
CA GLY A 181 19.35 9.83 18.40
C GLY A 181 18.65 8.63 17.76
N TYR A 182 19.44 7.81 17.06
CA TYR A 182 18.96 6.67 16.27
C TYR A 182 18.14 5.67 17.08
N THR A 183 18.73 5.10 18.15
CA THR A 183 18.13 4.00 18.92
C THR A 183 16.77 4.38 19.53
N TRP A 184 16.66 5.55 20.17
CA TRP A 184 15.40 5.98 20.77
C TRP A 184 14.34 6.36 19.74
N THR A 185 14.74 6.94 18.61
CA THR A 185 13.82 7.26 17.51
C THR A 185 13.15 6.00 16.95
N ILE A 186 13.94 4.95 16.71
CA ILE A 186 13.42 3.68 16.17
C ILE A 186 12.61 2.90 17.21
N ARG A 187 13.00 2.91 18.50
CA ARG A 187 12.18 2.37 19.58
C ARG A 187 10.84 3.10 19.72
N PHE A 188 10.84 4.42 19.60
CA PHE A 188 9.62 5.22 19.61
C PHE A 188 8.70 4.87 18.43
N LEU A 189 9.26 4.68 17.23
CA LEU A 189 8.53 4.17 16.08
C LEU A 189 7.92 2.78 16.37
N GLY A 190 8.66 1.88 17.01
CA GLY A 190 8.14 0.57 17.45
C GLY A 190 6.98 0.67 18.43
N ILE A 191 7.05 1.60 19.40
CA ILE A 191 5.95 1.88 20.35
C ILE A 191 4.72 2.45 19.63
N LEU A 192 4.93 3.33 18.65
CA LEU A 192 3.85 3.85 17.81
C LEU A 192 3.17 2.70 17.03
N MET A 193 3.95 1.77 16.47
CA MET A 193 3.42 0.60 15.77
C MET A 193 2.67 -0.35 16.69
N ILE A 194 3.09 -0.53 17.95
CA ILE A 194 2.32 -1.25 18.98
C ILE A 194 0.94 -0.61 19.16
N GLY A 195 0.89 0.71 19.32
CA GLY A 195 -0.34 1.48 19.52
C GLY A 195 -1.33 1.38 18.35
N ILE A 196 -0.85 1.03 17.15
CA ILE A 196 -1.66 0.92 15.94
C ILE A 196 -2.04 -0.54 15.64
N MET A 197 -1.07 -1.46 15.63
CA MET A 197 -1.29 -2.84 15.19
C MET A 197 -2.01 -3.71 16.21
N ILE A 198 -1.76 -3.54 17.52
CA ILE A 198 -2.44 -4.34 18.55
C ILE A 198 -3.95 -4.06 18.57
N PRO A 199 -4.40 -2.78 18.61
CA PRO A 199 -5.83 -2.48 18.47
C PRO A 199 -6.39 -2.94 17.12
N GLY A 200 -5.65 -2.78 16.02
CA GLY A 200 -6.05 -3.27 14.70
C GLY A 200 -6.33 -4.78 14.68
N CYS A 201 -5.48 -5.58 15.34
CA CYS A 201 -5.73 -7.02 15.52
C CYS A 201 -6.97 -7.31 16.37
N ALA A 202 -7.19 -6.57 17.46
CA ALA A 202 -8.39 -6.73 18.29
C ALA A 202 -9.68 -6.43 17.49
N CYS A 203 -9.62 -5.49 16.56
CA CYS A 203 -10.73 -5.18 15.64
C CYS A 203 -11.05 -6.32 14.64
N TYR A 204 -10.21 -7.35 14.48
CA TYR A 204 -10.56 -8.54 13.71
C TYR A 204 -11.55 -9.48 14.43
N ILE A 205 -11.74 -9.31 15.74
CA ILE A 205 -12.70 -10.10 16.53
C ILE A 205 -14.16 -9.91 16.06
N PRO A 206 -14.69 -8.68 15.96
CA PRO A 206 -16.04 -8.44 15.46
C PRO A 206 -16.25 -8.86 14.00
N TYR A 207 -15.19 -8.87 13.17
CA TYR A 207 -15.27 -9.30 11.77
C TYR A 207 -15.81 -10.73 11.61
N ILE A 208 -15.33 -11.69 12.41
CA ILE A 208 -15.80 -13.08 12.34
C ILE A 208 -17.26 -13.20 12.76
N LYS A 209 -17.67 -12.44 13.78
CA LYS A 209 -19.06 -12.41 14.22
C LYS A 209 -19.96 -11.94 13.08
N MET A 210 -19.59 -10.87 12.38
CA MET A 210 -20.33 -10.36 11.22
C MET A 210 -20.30 -11.32 10.03
N TYR A 211 -19.14 -11.91 9.71
CA TYR A 211 -19.01 -12.89 8.63
C TYR A 211 -19.90 -14.11 8.85
N ASN A 212 -19.86 -14.69 10.04
CA ASN A 212 -20.68 -15.86 10.41
C ASN A 212 -22.18 -15.52 10.43
N LEU A 213 -22.55 -14.33 10.91
CA LEU A 213 -23.95 -13.86 10.86
C LEU A 213 -24.45 -13.71 9.42
N ARG A 214 -23.62 -13.19 8.51
CA ARG A 214 -23.99 -13.03 7.10
C ARG A 214 -24.16 -14.38 6.40
N ILE A 215 -23.27 -15.34 6.65
CA ILE A 215 -23.41 -16.71 6.13
C ILE A 215 -24.69 -17.38 6.66
N ARG A 216 -24.99 -17.24 7.96
CA ARG A 216 -26.24 -17.75 8.53
C ARG A 216 -27.47 -17.13 7.87
N ASN A 217 -27.48 -15.81 7.65
CA ASN A 217 -28.58 -15.11 6.99
C ASN A 217 -28.76 -15.51 5.51
N LEU A 218 -27.67 -15.80 4.81
CA LEU A 218 -27.74 -16.33 3.44
C LEU A 218 -28.34 -17.74 3.42
N GLN A 219 -27.95 -18.61 4.36
CA GLN A 219 -28.51 -19.96 4.46
C GLN A 219 -30.00 -19.96 4.81
N THR A 220 -30.44 -19.09 5.72
CA THR A 220 -31.87 -18.96 6.08
C THR A 220 -32.72 -18.37 4.96
N ASN A 221 -32.17 -17.49 4.13
CA ASN A 221 -32.89 -16.96 2.96
C ASN A 221 -33.05 -18.02 1.84
N ILE A 222 -32.05 -18.89 1.62
CA ILE A 222 -32.15 -20.01 0.68
C ILE A 222 -33.23 -21.01 1.14
N THR A 223 -33.33 -21.29 2.43
CA THR A 223 -34.35 -22.21 2.98
C THR A 223 -35.76 -21.62 3.02
N ARG A 224 -35.92 -20.30 2.91
CA ARG A 224 -37.23 -19.62 2.90
C ARG A 224 -37.84 -19.47 1.50
N GLN A 225 -37.12 -19.79 0.43
CA GLN A 225 -37.67 -19.72 -0.92
C GLN A 225 -38.62 -20.91 -1.15
N PRO A 226 -39.92 -20.69 -1.44
CA PRO A 226 -40.84 -21.77 -1.74
C PRO A 226 -40.43 -22.45 -3.05
N SER A 227 -40.48 -23.77 -3.05
CA SER A 227 -40.01 -24.71 -4.09
C SER A 227 -40.85 -24.71 -5.38
N ASN A 228 -41.09 -23.53 -5.96
CA ASN A 228 -41.78 -23.38 -7.24
C ASN A 228 -40.83 -22.81 -8.30
N VAL A 229 -39.74 -23.53 -8.60
CA VAL A 229 -39.03 -23.42 -9.87
C VAL A 229 -38.60 -24.83 -10.25
N SER A 230 -39.37 -25.45 -11.14
CA SER A 230 -39.02 -26.69 -11.83
C SER A 230 -37.97 -26.42 -12.92
N ASP A 231 -36.93 -27.24 -12.92
CA ASP A 231 -35.96 -27.53 -13.99
C ASP A 231 -35.11 -26.41 -14.59
N ALA A 232 -33.88 -26.27 -14.04
CA ALA A 232 -32.64 -26.16 -14.81
C ALA A 232 -31.44 -26.35 -13.87
N SER A 233 -30.94 -27.59 -13.74
CA SER A 233 -29.58 -27.97 -13.29
C SER A 233 -28.82 -27.01 -12.33
N VAL A 234 -29.41 -26.62 -11.21
CA VAL A 234 -28.65 -26.02 -10.11
C VAL A 234 -28.20 -27.18 -9.23
N THR A 235 -27.01 -27.72 -9.52
CA THR A 235 -26.31 -28.59 -8.58
C THR A 235 -26.31 -27.92 -7.20
N PRO A 236 -26.75 -28.61 -6.13
CA PRO A 236 -26.70 -28.06 -4.78
C PRO A 236 -25.27 -27.62 -4.49
N CYS A 237 -25.06 -26.33 -4.22
CA CYS A 237 -23.80 -25.87 -3.65
C CYS A 237 -23.74 -26.43 -2.23
N ASP A 238 -23.10 -27.59 -2.07
CA ASP A 238 -22.82 -28.23 -0.78
C ASP A 238 -22.36 -27.17 0.24
N PRO A 239 -23.11 -26.93 1.33
CA PRO A 239 -22.74 -25.96 2.37
C PRO A 239 -21.55 -26.46 3.23
N ALA A 240 -21.03 -27.64 2.91
CA ALA A 240 -19.96 -28.32 3.62
C ALA A 240 -18.83 -28.83 2.70
N ARG A 241 -18.70 -28.34 1.46
CA ARG A 241 -17.44 -28.56 0.73
C ARG A 241 -16.36 -27.77 1.47
N LYS A 242 -15.55 -28.46 2.28
CA LYS A 242 -14.21 -28.01 2.66
C LYS A 242 -13.55 -27.64 1.34
N SER A 243 -13.56 -26.35 1.01
CA SER A 243 -12.98 -25.89 -0.24
C SER A 243 -11.51 -26.27 -0.15
N GLY A 244 -11.11 -27.29 -0.90
CA GLY A 244 -9.72 -27.54 -1.25
C GLY A 244 -9.24 -26.43 -2.17
N ALA A 245 -9.43 -25.17 -1.77
CA ALA A 245 -8.73 -24.05 -2.33
C ALA A 245 -7.26 -24.33 -2.04
N SER A 246 -6.58 -24.85 -3.07
CA SER A 246 -5.14 -24.98 -3.05
C SER A 246 -4.57 -23.63 -2.64
N ALA A 247 -3.56 -23.62 -1.78
CA ALA A 247 -2.82 -22.39 -1.42
C ALA A 247 -2.00 -21.84 -2.61
N ALA A 248 -2.42 -22.17 -3.82
CA ALA A 248 -1.77 -21.89 -5.08
C ALA A 248 -2.52 -20.78 -5.82
N ILE A 249 -1.73 -20.02 -6.57
CA ILE A 249 -2.16 -18.98 -7.50
C ILE A 249 -3.16 -19.58 -8.50
N ASN A 250 -4.26 -18.87 -8.77
CA ASN A 250 -5.25 -19.32 -9.73
C ASN A 250 -4.98 -18.73 -11.11
N PHE A 251 -4.12 -19.38 -11.89
CA PHE A 251 -3.83 -18.93 -13.26
C PHE A 251 -5.06 -18.97 -14.19
N ASN A 252 -6.12 -19.70 -13.82
CA ASN A 252 -7.38 -19.67 -14.58
C ASN A 252 -8.07 -18.30 -14.53
N ALA A 253 -7.72 -17.44 -13.57
CA ALA A 253 -8.22 -16.06 -13.52
C ALA A 253 -7.87 -15.27 -14.80
N PHE A 254 -6.69 -15.50 -15.39
CA PHE A 254 -6.25 -14.85 -16.63
C PHE A 254 -7.04 -15.26 -17.88
N ARG A 255 -7.86 -16.31 -17.78
CA ARG A 255 -8.77 -16.68 -18.88
C ARG A 255 -9.89 -15.66 -19.08
N SER A 256 -10.21 -14.89 -18.04
CA SER A 256 -11.16 -13.78 -18.14
C SER A 256 -10.46 -12.55 -18.72
N GLN A 257 -10.98 -12.04 -19.84
CA GLN A 257 -10.46 -10.85 -20.49
C GLN A 257 -10.49 -9.62 -19.57
N THR A 258 -11.52 -9.51 -18.72
CA THR A 258 -11.64 -8.39 -17.75
C THR A 258 -10.54 -8.44 -16.70
N PHE A 259 -10.27 -9.62 -16.14
CA PHE A 259 -9.19 -9.78 -15.15
C PHE A 259 -7.82 -9.54 -15.79
N ALA A 260 -7.59 -10.08 -16.99
CA ALA A 260 -6.35 -9.84 -17.73
C ALA A 260 -6.12 -8.35 -18.02
N ALA A 261 -7.17 -7.60 -18.40
CA ALA A 261 -7.08 -6.17 -18.63
C ALA A 261 -6.79 -5.37 -17.34
N VAL A 262 -7.44 -5.71 -16.22
CA VAL A 262 -7.16 -5.11 -14.91
C VAL A 262 -5.73 -5.40 -14.46
N ALA A 263 -5.26 -6.64 -14.63
CA ALA A 263 -3.91 -7.04 -14.29
C ALA A 263 -2.85 -6.33 -15.13
N ALA A 264 -3.06 -6.23 -16.45
CA ALA A 264 -2.18 -5.48 -17.34
C ALA A 264 -2.15 -3.98 -16.99
N THR A 265 -3.30 -3.39 -16.68
CA THR A 265 -3.40 -1.99 -16.24
C THR A 265 -2.65 -1.77 -14.93
N PHE A 266 -2.82 -2.66 -13.95
CA PHE A 266 -2.11 -2.58 -12.68
C PHE A 266 -0.59 -2.67 -12.86
N PHE A 267 -0.13 -3.61 -13.68
CA PHE A 267 1.28 -3.76 -14.02
C PHE A 267 1.86 -2.47 -14.62
N LEU A 268 1.21 -1.90 -15.65
CA LEU A 268 1.69 -0.69 -16.32
C LEU A 268 1.68 0.52 -15.38
N LEU A 269 0.62 0.72 -14.61
CA LEU A 269 0.53 1.87 -13.71
C LEU A 269 1.57 1.79 -12.60
N GLU A 270 1.83 0.60 -12.06
CA GLU A 270 2.77 0.49 -10.96
C GLU A 270 4.22 0.65 -11.40
N PHE A 271 4.54 0.23 -12.62
CA PHE A 271 5.81 0.57 -13.25
C PHE A 271 6.02 2.09 -13.30
N VAL A 272 5.00 2.84 -13.69
CA VAL A 272 5.06 4.31 -13.74
C VAL A 272 5.13 4.92 -12.34
N ILE A 273 4.41 4.37 -11.36
CA ILE A 273 4.39 4.86 -9.97
C ILE A 273 5.76 4.75 -9.31
N PHE A 274 6.39 3.58 -9.33
CA PHE A 274 7.72 3.43 -8.73
C PHE A 274 8.78 4.22 -9.51
N GLY A 275 8.74 4.18 -10.84
CA GLY A 275 9.69 4.89 -11.68
C GLY A 275 9.65 6.41 -11.46
N THR A 276 8.46 6.99 -11.41
CA THR A 276 8.27 8.44 -11.22
C THR A 276 8.62 8.88 -9.81
N SER A 277 8.15 8.13 -8.80
CA SER A 277 8.37 8.50 -7.38
C SER A 277 9.85 8.43 -7.00
N GLY A 278 10.60 7.46 -7.53
CA GLY A 278 12.03 7.34 -7.29
C GLY A 278 12.89 8.37 -8.04
N SER A 279 12.48 8.77 -9.25
CA SER A 279 13.28 9.66 -10.11
C SER A 279 13.04 11.14 -9.85
N LEU A 280 11.88 11.52 -9.31
CA LEU A 280 11.49 12.93 -9.13
C LEU A 280 12.43 13.73 -8.21
N PRO A 281 12.87 13.23 -7.03
CA PRO A 281 13.84 13.94 -6.21
C PRO A 281 15.19 14.13 -6.93
N THR A 282 15.63 13.13 -7.69
CA THR A 282 16.86 13.19 -8.48
C THR A 282 16.77 14.24 -9.58
N LEU A 283 15.63 14.32 -10.28
CA LEU A 283 15.39 15.37 -11.28
C LEU A 283 15.42 16.77 -10.65
N SER A 284 14.80 16.93 -9.48
CA SER A 284 14.84 18.19 -8.73
C SER A 284 16.28 18.60 -8.37
N LEU A 285 17.11 17.66 -7.92
CA LEU A 285 18.52 17.90 -7.61
C LEU A 285 19.34 18.26 -8.86
N GLN A 286 19.13 17.55 -9.97
CA GLN A 286 19.81 17.83 -11.23
C GLN A 286 19.44 19.19 -11.81
N ALA A 287 18.22 19.67 -11.57
CA ALA A 287 17.79 21.02 -11.90
C ALA A 287 18.39 22.12 -10.97
N GLY A 288 19.29 21.76 -10.04
CA GLY A 288 19.97 22.69 -9.14
C GLY A 288 19.20 23.04 -7.87
N ASN A 289 18.11 22.33 -7.55
CA ASN A 289 17.33 22.58 -6.34
C ASN A 289 17.94 21.89 -5.12
N SER A 290 17.57 22.37 -3.92
CA SER A 290 18.02 21.79 -2.65
C SER A 290 17.49 20.38 -2.42
N VAL A 291 18.21 19.60 -1.61
CA VAL A 291 17.77 18.28 -1.12
C VAL A 291 16.42 18.36 -0.39
N GLU A 292 16.17 19.48 0.29
CA GLU A 292 14.90 19.75 0.96
C GLU A 292 13.70 19.81 0.01
N THR A 293 13.89 20.33 -1.20
CA THR A 293 12.85 20.34 -2.24
C THR A 293 12.45 18.91 -2.60
N GLY A 294 13.40 17.98 -2.68
CA GLY A 294 13.13 16.56 -2.93
C GLY A 294 12.24 15.93 -1.85
N TYR A 295 12.50 16.22 -0.57
CA TYR A 295 11.65 15.74 0.52
C TYR A 295 10.23 16.33 0.46
N ASN A 296 10.12 17.63 0.17
CA ASN A 296 8.82 18.30 0.03
C ASN A 296 7.99 17.71 -1.12
N LEU A 297 8.63 17.36 -2.25
CA LEU A 297 7.95 16.71 -3.38
C LEU A 297 7.36 15.35 -3.00
N ILE A 298 8.10 14.51 -2.28
CA ILE A 298 7.59 13.21 -1.79
C ILE A 298 6.44 13.40 -0.80
N ALA A 299 6.56 14.37 0.11
CA ALA A 299 5.50 14.69 1.06
C ALA A 299 4.21 15.15 0.35
N ILE A 300 4.33 16.00 -0.67
CA ILE A 300 3.21 16.48 -1.49
C ILE A 300 2.57 15.33 -2.27
N ILE A 301 3.36 14.43 -2.86
CA ILE A 301 2.84 13.24 -3.57
C ILE A 301 1.99 12.39 -2.62
N ASN A 302 2.50 12.06 -1.44
CA ASN A 302 1.76 11.23 -0.50
C ASN A 302 0.52 11.96 0.06
N GLY A 303 0.64 13.24 0.41
CA GLY A 303 -0.46 14.05 0.95
C GLY A 303 -1.60 14.24 -0.06
N SER A 304 -1.28 14.62 -1.30
CA SER A 304 -2.27 14.74 -2.36
C SER A 304 -2.84 13.38 -2.78
N GLY A 305 -2.05 12.30 -2.69
CA GLY A 305 -2.53 10.93 -2.87
C GLY A 305 -3.54 10.50 -1.81
N CYS A 306 -3.48 11.02 -0.59
CA CYS A 306 -4.53 10.76 0.41
C CYS A 306 -5.90 11.26 -0.05
N VAL A 307 -5.92 12.47 -0.63
CA VAL A 307 -7.14 13.06 -1.22
C VAL A 307 -7.59 12.23 -2.41
N GLY A 308 -6.67 11.83 -3.29
CA GLY A 308 -6.95 10.99 -4.45
C GLY A 308 -7.63 9.67 -4.09
N ARG A 309 -7.19 8.98 -3.04
CA ARG A 309 -7.78 7.70 -2.58
C ARG A 309 -9.21 7.83 -2.09
N ILE A 310 -9.55 8.91 -1.38
CA ILE A 310 -10.93 9.16 -0.91
C ILE A 310 -11.84 9.51 -2.09
N VAL A 311 -11.41 10.47 -2.91
CA VAL A 311 -12.20 10.96 -4.04
C VAL A 311 -12.44 9.86 -5.06
N SER A 312 -11.42 9.06 -5.36
CA SER A 312 -11.54 7.93 -6.28
C SER A 312 -12.52 6.88 -5.79
N GLY A 313 -12.52 6.57 -4.49
CA GLY A 313 -13.50 5.66 -3.90
C GLY A 313 -14.94 6.16 -4.09
N LEU A 314 -15.19 7.44 -3.78
CA LEU A 314 -16.52 8.07 -3.95
C LEU A 314 -16.98 8.09 -5.42
N LEU A 315 -16.08 8.45 -6.33
CA LEU A 315 -16.38 8.52 -7.76
C LEU A 315 -16.57 7.11 -8.35
N GLY A 316 -15.73 6.16 -7.97
CA GLY A 316 -15.81 4.75 -8.39
C GLY A 316 -17.12 4.11 -7.97
N ASP A 317 -17.56 4.36 -6.74
CA ASP A 317 -18.83 3.84 -6.22
C ASP A 317 -20.06 4.45 -6.93
N LYS A 318 -19.95 5.68 -7.48
CA LYS A 318 -21.05 6.38 -8.16
C LYS A 318 -21.09 6.13 -9.67
N TYR A 319 -19.95 6.13 -10.34
CA TYR A 319 -19.82 6.10 -11.81
C TYR A 319 -19.24 4.78 -12.34
N GLY A 320 -18.89 3.84 -11.46
CA GLY A 320 -18.23 2.58 -11.76
C GLY A 320 -16.71 2.66 -11.58
N HIS A 321 -16.13 1.63 -10.97
CA HIS A 321 -14.71 1.61 -10.61
C HIS A 321 -13.80 1.63 -11.85
N CYS A 322 -14.05 0.75 -12.83
CA CYS A 322 -13.25 0.66 -14.04
C CYS A 322 -13.34 1.95 -14.89
N ASN A 323 -14.52 2.55 -15.00
CA ASN A 323 -14.73 3.79 -15.76
C ASN A 323 -14.00 4.97 -15.12
N THR A 324 -14.09 5.08 -13.80
CA THR A 324 -13.40 6.13 -13.03
C THR A 324 -11.88 5.96 -13.13
N LEU A 325 -11.40 4.71 -13.07
CA LEU A 325 -9.98 4.40 -13.23
C LEU A 325 -9.48 4.84 -14.61
N PHE A 326 -10.18 4.48 -15.69
CA PHE A 326 -9.81 4.88 -17.05
C PHE A 326 -9.75 6.40 -17.21
N LEU A 327 -10.78 7.12 -16.75
CA LEU A 327 -10.81 8.58 -16.82
C LEU A 327 -9.66 9.21 -16.03
N ALA A 328 -9.35 8.68 -14.85
CA ALA A 328 -8.25 9.16 -14.03
C ALA A 328 -6.90 8.96 -14.73
N ILE A 329 -6.68 7.80 -15.38
CA ILE A 329 -5.43 7.53 -16.13
C ILE A 329 -5.26 8.56 -17.25
N VAL A 330 -6.30 8.80 -18.05
CA VAL A 330 -6.26 9.77 -19.15
C VAL A 330 -5.99 11.18 -18.62
N LEU A 331 -6.71 11.61 -17.59
CA LEU A 331 -6.55 12.94 -17.01
C LEU A 331 -5.15 13.13 -16.42
N THR A 332 -4.65 12.17 -15.65
CA THR A 332 -3.29 12.22 -15.09
C THR A 332 -2.25 12.23 -16.20
N ALA A 333 -2.40 11.43 -17.27
CA ALA A 333 -1.47 11.44 -18.40
C ALA A 333 -1.40 12.81 -19.09
N ILE A 334 -2.54 13.47 -19.32
CA ILE A 334 -2.60 14.83 -19.88
C ILE A 334 -1.93 15.83 -18.94
N CYS A 335 -2.28 15.79 -17.65
CA CYS A 335 -1.72 16.68 -16.63
C CYS A 335 -0.20 16.55 -16.52
N VAL A 336 0.32 15.32 -16.48
CA VAL A 336 1.75 15.02 -16.45
C VAL A 336 2.45 15.49 -17.72
N GLY A 337 1.86 15.21 -18.89
CA GLY A 337 2.36 15.69 -20.18
C GLY A 337 2.42 17.21 -20.27
N ALA A 338 1.47 17.91 -19.65
CA ALA A 338 1.39 19.37 -19.64
C ALA A 338 2.32 20.04 -18.62
N THR A 339 2.71 19.36 -17.54
CA THR A 339 3.57 19.95 -16.49
C THR A 339 5.02 19.49 -16.58
N LEU A 340 5.28 18.19 -16.64
CA LEU A 340 6.63 17.65 -16.52
C LEU A 340 7.45 17.82 -17.80
N VAL A 341 6.84 17.56 -18.96
CA VAL A 341 7.53 17.61 -20.27
C VAL A 341 8.00 19.03 -20.62
N PRO A 342 7.18 20.10 -20.48
CA PRO A 342 7.62 21.44 -20.84
C PRO A 342 8.42 22.18 -19.76
N PHE A 343 8.20 21.91 -18.46
CA PHE A 343 8.72 22.78 -17.39
C PHE A 343 9.47 22.05 -16.26
N GLY A 344 9.62 20.72 -16.34
CA GLY A 344 10.15 19.90 -15.24
C GLY A 344 11.59 20.22 -14.82
N GLY A 345 12.40 20.82 -15.69
CA GLY A 345 13.78 21.17 -15.39
C GLY A 345 14.04 22.65 -15.10
N THR A 346 13.05 23.53 -15.31
CA THR A 346 13.29 24.98 -15.37
C THR A 346 12.65 25.76 -14.22
N GLN A 347 11.58 25.24 -13.62
CA GLN A 347 10.81 25.95 -12.60
C GLN A 347 10.39 25.02 -11.45
N VAL A 348 10.70 25.42 -10.22
CA VAL A 348 10.37 24.65 -9.00
C VAL A 348 8.85 24.58 -8.76
N SER A 349 8.14 25.65 -9.10
CA SER A 349 6.67 25.71 -9.03
C SER A 349 6.01 24.64 -9.92
N ALA A 350 6.56 24.40 -11.11
CA ALA A 350 6.07 23.36 -12.01
C ALA A 350 6.30 21.95 -11.43
N LEU A 351 7.42 21.72 -10.72
CA LEU A 351 7.67 20.47 -10.00
C LEU A 351 6.66 20.23 -8.88
N TYR A 352 6.30 21.27 -8.11
CA TYR A 352 5.27 21.17 -7.08
C TYR A 352 3.86 20.92 -7.64
N ALA A 353 3.52 21.58 -8.74
CA ALA A 353 2.26 21.34 -9.45
C ALA A 353 2.18 19.89 -9.97
N PHE A 354 3.26 19.42 -10.59
CA PHE A 354 3.40 18.03 -11.04
C PHE A 354 3.24 17.05 -9.87
N ALA A 355 3.97 17.25 -8.75
CA ALA A 355 3.90 16.38 -7.58
C ALA A 355 2.47 16.26 -7.02
N THR A 356 1.71 17.37 -7.03
CA THR A 356 0.32 17.40 -6.56
C THR A 356 -0.61 16.62 -7.49
N LEU A 357 -0.48 16.81 -8.81
CA LEU A 357 -1.30 16.13 -9.82
C LEU A 357 -0.95 14.64 -9.91
N TRP A 358 0.33 14.31 -9.80
CA TRP A 358 0.84 12.93 -9.76
C TRP A 358 0.38 12.20 -8.50
N GLY A 359 0.47 12.85 -7.33
CA GLY A 359 -0.02 12.27 -6.08
C GLY A 359 -1.53 12.01 -6.14
N LEU A 360 -2.33 12.97 -6.63
CA LEU A 360 -3.76 12.75 -6.86
C LEU A 360 -4.01 11.54 -7.78
N GLY A 361 -3.34 11.47 -8.94
CA GLY A 361 -3.50 10.38 -9.91
C GLY A 361 -3.11 9.01 -9.35
N SER A 362 -1.93 8.90 -8.74
CA SER A 362 -1.48 7.66 -8.09
C SER A 362 -2.43 7.21 -6.98
N GLY A 363 -3.01 8.14 -6.22
CA GLY A 363 -4.06 7.84 -5.24
C GLY A 363 -5.31 7.22 -5.84
N PHE A 364 -5.74 7.66 -7.04
CA PHE A 364 -6.84 7.04 -7.77
C PHE A 364 -6.51 5.61 -8.19
N PHE A 365 -5.31 5.39 -8.71
CA PHE A 365 -4.89 4.09 -9.23
C PHE A 365 -4.82 3.05 -8.10
N SER A 366 -4.13 3.37 -7.02
CA SER A 366 -3.95 2.43 -5.91
C SER A 366 -5.27 2.02 -5.23
N ALA A 367 -6.25 2.93 -5.13
CA ALA A 367 -7.54 2.63 -4.50
C ALA A 367 -8.52 1.89 -5.42
N LEU A 368 -8.57 2.25 -6.71
CA LEU A 368 -9.56 1.70 -7.63
C LEU A 368 -9.20 0.31 -8.13
N ILE A 369 -7.93 -0.05 -8.24
CA ILE A 369 -7.51 -1.35 -8.77
C ILE A 369 -8.03 -2.53 -7.93
N PRO A 370 -7.81 -2.59 -6.60
CA PRO A 370 -8.43 -3.62 -5.75
C PRO A 370 -9.97 -3.55 -5.75
N ALA A 371 -10.56 -2.38 -5.98
CA ALA A 371 -12.01 -2.27 -6.15
C ALA A 371 -12.50 -2.91 -7.46
N CYS A 372 -11.82 -2.65 -8.59
CA CYS A 372 -12.08 -3.24 -9.90
C CYS A 372 -11.87 -4.76 -9.87
N LEU A 373 -10.79 -5.24 -9.24
CA LEU A 373 -10.54 -6.66 -8.99
C LEU A 373 -11.74 -7.32 -8.33
N GLY A 374 -12.33 -6.61 -7.38
CA GLY A 374 -13.54 -6.99 -6.67
C GLY A 374 -14.77 -7.28 -7.51
N GLU A 375 -14.88 -6.65 -8.68
CA GLU A 375 -15.96 -6.86 -9.64
C GLU A 375 -15.68 -8.07 -10.54
N THR A 376 -14.41 -8.44 -10.71
CA THR A 376 -14.00 -9.57 -11.57
C THR A 376 -14.09 -10.94 -10.89
N CYS A 377 -14.20 -10.98 -9.56
CA CYS A 377 -14.15 -12.22 -8.79
C CYS A 377 -15.26 -12.34 -7.75
N GLY A 378 -15.57 -13.57 -7.35
CA GLY A 378 -16.50 -13.83 -6.26
C GLY A 378 -15.93 -13.41 -4.91
N HIS A 379 -16.79 -12.94 -4.01
CA HIS A 379 -16.41 -12.47 -2.66
C HIS A 379 -15.56 -13.45 -1.84
N LYS A 380 -15.73 -14.76 -2.05
CA LYS A 380 -15.01 -15.81 -1.30
C LYS A 380 -13.56 -15.96 -1.75
N ASP A 381 -13.29 -15.72 -3.04
CA ASP A 381 -11.99 -15.98 -3.68
C ASP A 381 -11.17 -14.69 -3.88
N TYR A 382 -11.62 -13.58 -3.27
CA TYR A 382 -11.01 -12.27 -3.45
C TYR A 382 -9.52 -12.26 -3.04
N GLY A 383 -9.13 -12.97 -1.99
CA GLY A 383 -7.72 -13.03 -1.55
C GLY A 383 -6.85 -13.76 -2.55
N GLN A 384 -7.32 -14.86 -3.14
CA GLN A 384 -6.62 -15.60 -4.19
C GLN A 384 -6.47 -14.77 -5.47
N TYR A 385 -7.50 -14.02 -5.86
CA TYR A 385 -7.44 -13.11 -7.00
C TYR A 385 -6.51 -11.92 -6.73
N LEU A 386 -6.49 -11.39 -5.50
CA LEU A 386 -5.54 -10.35 -5.08
C LEU A 386 -4.11 -10.85 -5.08
N GLY A 387 -3.85 -12.08 -4.62
CA GLY A 387 -2.54 -12.72 -4.70
C GLY A 387 -2.10 -12.96 -6.14
N THR A 388 -3.02 -13.36 -7.02
CA THR A 388 -2.76 -13.53 -8.47
C THR A 388 -2.48 -12.20 -9.16
N LEU A 389 -3.17 -11.13 -8.74
CA LEU A 389 -2.90 -9.77 -9.19
C LEU A 389 -1.50 -9.31 -8.72
N ASN A 390 -1.16 -9.53 -7.45
CA ASN A 390 0.18 -9.25 -6.91
C ASN A 390 1.29 -10.07 -7.59
N PHE A 391 1.00 -11.24 -8.14
CA PHE A 391 1.99 -12.02 -8.89
C PHE A 391 2.49 -11.26 -10.13
N THR A 392 1.62 -10.47 -10.78
CA THR A 392 2.03 -9.64 -11.92
C THR A 392 3.02 -8.54 -11.55
N MET A 393 3.04 -8.11 -10.27
CA MET A 393 3.99 -7.11 -9.75
C MET A 393 5.42 -7.62 -9.62
N LEU A 394 5.61 -8.93 -9.44
CA LEU A 394 6.95 -9.50 -9.23
C LEU A 394 7.88 -9.22 -10.42
N GLN A 395 7.32 -9.11 -11.63
CA GLN A 395 8.04 -8.77 -12.84
C GLN A 395 8.40 -7.27 -12.91
N THR A 396 7.64 -6.41 -12.24
CA THR A 396 7.89 -4.96 -12.16
C THR A 396 9.18 -4.64 -11.41
N LEU A 397 9.64 -5.47 -10.47
CA LEU A 397 10.97 -5.35 -9.84
C LEU A 397 12.10 -5.43 -10.87
N GLY A 398 11.98 -6.37 -11.82
CA GLY A 398 12.90 -6.45 -12.97
C GLY A 398 12.79 -5.21 -13.86
N GLY A 399 11.56 -4.72 -14.08
CA GLY A 399 11.27 -3.49 -14.80
C GLY A 399 11.90 -2.24 -14.18
N GLN A 400 11.88 -2.09 -12.85
CA GLN A 400 12.49 -0.96 -12.16
C GLN A 400 14.01 -0.97 -12.27
N ALA A 401 14.64 -2.15 -12.17
CA ALA A 401 16.07 -2.30 -12.42
C ALA A 401 16.44 -1.91 -13.87
N LEU A 402 15.61 -2.31 -14.85
CA LEU A 402 15.74 -1.93 -16.26
C LEU A 402 15.52 -0.43 -16.49
N ALA A 403 14.52 0.18 -15.85
CA ALA A 403 14.24 1.61 -15.94
C ALA A 403 15.40 2.43 -15.37
N GLY A 404 15.92 2.05 -14.19
CA GLY A 404 17.12 2.64 -13.61
C GLY A 404 18.34 2.52 -14.53
N LEU A 405 18.53 1.37 -15.19
CA LEU A 405 19.57 1.17 -16.21
C LEU A 405 19.38 2.05 -17.45
N CYS A 406 18.16 2.19 -17.94
CA CYS A 406 17.83 3.07 -19.07
C CYS A 406 18.08 4.54 -18.73
N TRP A 407 17.70 4.97 -17.53
CA TRP A 407 17.96 6.33 -17.04
C TRP A 407 19.46 6.58 -16.82
N TRP A 408 20.19 5.60 -16.27
CA TRP A 408 21.64 5.68 -16.08
C TRP A 408 22.40 5.75 -17.40
N THR A 409 22.00 4.97 -18.40
CA THR A 409 22.57 5.01 -19.75
C THR A 409 22.26 6.33 -20.45
N ARG A 410 21.04 6.87 -20.31
CA ARG A 410 20.67 8.21 -20.83
C ARG A 410 21.40 9.35 -20.11
N GLY A 411 21.60 9.25 -18.81
CA GLY A 411 22.38 10.22 -18.03
C GLY A 411 23.85 10.28 -18.42
N ARG A 412 24.44 9.16 -18.88
CA ARG A 412 25.78 9.15 -19.49
C ARG A 412 25.81 9.82 -20.85
N LEU A 413 24.79 9.63 -21.68
CA LEU A 413 24.68 10.26 -23.00
C LEU A 413 24.53 11.79 -22.88
N PHE A 414 23.70 12.27 -21.95
CA PHE A 414 23.58 13.72 -21.68
C PHE A 414 24.86 14.32 -21.11
N LYS A 415 25.67 13.56 -20.35
CA LYS A 415 26.95 14.04 -19.84
C LYS A 415 28.03 14.14 -20.93
N GLN A 416 27.92 13.35 -22.00
CA GLN A 416 28.82 13.39 -23.16
C GLN A 416 28.46 14.47 -24.18
N GLU A 417 27.24 15.01 -24.18
CA GLU A 417 26.85 16.12 -25.06
C GLU A 417 27.16 17.51 -24.49
N PHE A 418 27.59 17.58 -23.21
CA PHE A 418 27.88 18.83 -22.49
C PHE A 418 29.32 18.91 -21.92
N GLU A 419 30.19 17.96 -22.28
CA GLU A 419 31.67 18.07 -22.19
C GLU A 419 32.23 18.23 -23.61
#